data_AF-A0A523UKT4-F1
#
_entry.id   AF-A0A523UKT4-F1
#
_cell.length_a   1.000
_cell.length_b   1.000
_cell.length_c   1.000
_cell.angle_alpha   90.00
_cell.angle_beta   90.00
_cell.angle_gamma   90.00
#
_symmetry.space_group_name_H-M   'P 1'
#
loop_
_entity.id
_entity.type
_entity.pdbx_description
1 polymer ?
#
loop_
_entity_poly.entity_id
_entity_poly.type
_entity_poly.pdbx_seq_one_letter_code
_entity_poly.pdbx_strand_id
1 'polypeptide(L)'
;MREMGFSRKDWMNYSTITPKFQEAEFTTFRLPRRDRDWKQKEIVKIVYQPRGKSREVLGTAKIIIKQPKYFFYSPHGLFKERIINDNDAKKDGFQSSHEMYLAMVKMHGRERIDGSFLITGPYDGKINKLTLRWMTHGNLLFNHRGRPIGTGRPIGGRRNK
;
A
#
# COMPACT_ATOMS: atom_id res chain seq x y z
N MET A 1 15.14 -1.19 -8.78
CA MET A 1 14.13 -0.33 -8.11
C MET A 1 12.78 -1.09 -8.11
N ARG A 2 12.14 -1.37 -6.95
CA ARG A 2 10.97 -2.28 -6.83
C ARG A 2 9.65 -1.51 -6.64
N GLU A 3 8.51 -2.12 -6.95
CA GLU A 3 7.21 -1.45 -7.05
C GLU A 3 6.19 -1.93 -6.00
N MET A 4 5.42 -0.99 -5.46
CA MET A 4 4.24 -1.23 -4.61
C MET A 4 2.98 -0.89 -5.37
N GLY A 5 1.92 -1.70 -5.30
CA GLY A 5 0.61 -1.18 -5.69
C GLY A 5 -0.61 -1.87 -5.10
N PHE A 6 -1.78 -1.44 -5.58
CA PHE A 6 -3.13 -1.71 -5.09
C PHE A 6 -4.10 -2.22 -6.21
N SER A 7 -4.95 -3.23 -5.96
CA SER A 7 -5.80 -3.95 -6.95
C SER A 7 -7.13 -3.23 -7.34
N ARG A 8 -7.81 -3.69 -8.41
CA ARG A 8 -8.72 -2.90 -9.28
C ARG A 8 -10.24 -2.98 -9.04
N LYS A 9 -10.82 -4.00 -8.40
CA LYS A 9 -12.27 -4.26 -8.60
C LYS A 9 -13.25 -4.01 -7.46
N ASP A 10 -12.82 -3.74 -6.22
CA ASP A 10 -13.78 -3.43 -5.14
C ASP A 10 -13.24 -2.39 -4.14
N TRP A 11 -12.47 -1.41 -4.61
CA TRP A 11 -12.05 -0.28 -3.79
C TRP A 11 -12.94 0.91 -4.14
N MET A 12 -14.07 1.04 -3.42
CA MET A 12 -14.92 2.22 -3.48
C MET A 12 -14.11 3.47 -3.11
N ASN A 13 -14.25 4.51 -3.93
CA ASN A 13 -13.76 5.86 -3.73
C ASN A 13 -12.23 6.04 -3.68
N TYR A 14 -11.67 6.09 -4.89
CA TYR A 14 -10.33 6.62 -5.15
C TYR A 14 -10.13 8.04 -4.58
N SER A 15 -11.18 8.88 -4.54
CA SER A 15 -11.15 10.25 -3.99
C SER A 15 -10.71 10.33 -2.52
N THR A 16 -10.89 9.26 -1.73
CA THR A 16 -10.49 9.18 -0.31
C THR A 16 -9.07 8.65 -0.11
N ILE A 17 -8.46 8.01 -1.11
CA ILE A 17 -7.08 7.50 -1.05
C ILE A 17 -6.08 8.52 -1.57
N THR A 18 -6.49 9.38 -2.50
CA THR A 18 -5.67 10.45 -3.06
C THR A 18 -5.15 11.48 -2.03
N PRO A 19 -5.92 11.89 -1.00
CA PRO A 19 -5.50 12.94 -0.08
C PRO A 19 -4.19 12.61 0.63
N LYS A 20 -4.04 11.38 1.14
CA LYS A 20 -2.81 11.01 1.85
C LYS A 20 -1.57 10.99 0.95
N PHE A 21 -1.72 10.77 -0.37
CA PHE A 21 -0.58 10.80 -1.28
C PHE A 21 -0.16 12.23 -1.66
N GLN A 22 -0.98 13.24 -1.35
CA GLN A 22 -0.59 14.65 -1.46
C GLN A 22 0.29 15.10 -0.29
N GLU A 23 0.27 14.37 0.83
CA GLU A 23 1.13 14.63 1.97
C GLU A 23 2.58 14.25 1.65
N ALA A 24 3.54 15.00 2.22
CA ALA A 24 4.97 14.70 2.07
C ALA A 24 5.34 13.32 2.64
N GLU A 25 4.60 12.90 3.68
CA GLU A 25 4.70 11.59 4.31
C GLU A 25 3.34 10.92 4.38
N PHE A 26 3.31 9.61 4.21
CA PHE A 26 2.07 8.84 4.28
C PHE A 26 2.32 7.43 4.79
N THR A 27 1.26 6.80 5.28
CA THR A 27 1.32 5.41 5.75
C THR A 27 0.74 4.44 4.73
N THR A 28 1.21 3.19 4.77
CA THR A 28 0.58 2.07 4.08
C THR A 28 0.83 0.76 4.81
N PHE A 29 -0.05 -0.21 4.62
CA PHE A 29 0.08 -1.53 5.22
C PHE A 29 0.52 -2.57 4.19
N ARG A 30 1.52 -3.38 4.55
CA ARG A 30 2.10 -4.41 3.68
C ARG A 30 2.44 -5.67 4.44
N LEU A 31 2.05 -6.80 3.87
CA LEU A 31 2.59 -8.09 4.31
C LEU A 31 4.10 -8.16 4.06
N PRO A 32 4.84 -8.90 4.90
CA PRO A 32 6.21 -9.30 4.56
C PRO A 32 6.23 -10.00 3.19
N ARG A 33 7.33 -9.83 2.45
CA ARG A 33 7.47 -10.54 1.16
C ARG A 33 7.98 -11.95 1.44
N ARG A 34 7.78 -12.84 0.48
CA ARG A 34 8.20 -14.25 0.55
C ARG A 34 9.72 -14.40 0.67
N ASP A 35 10.47 -13.54 -0.02
CA ASP A 35 11.93 -13.57 -0.07
C ASP A 35 12.59 -12.81 1.09
N ARG A 36 11.98 -11.70 1.50
CA ARG A 36 12.50 -10.82 2.56
C ARG A 36 11.43 -9.88 3.08
N ASP A 37 11.53 -9.51 4.34
CA ASP A 37 10.68 -8.45 4.89
C ASP A 37 11.13 -7.05 4.41
N TRP A 38 10.23 -6.07 4.52
CA TRP A 38 10.51 -4.66 4.19
C TRP A 38 11.58 -4.10 5.12
N LYS A 39 12.43 -3.20 4.61
CA LYS A 39 13.49 -2.57 5.41
C LYS A 39 13.29 -1.06 5.51
N GLN A 40 13.57 -0.50 6.68
CA GLN A 40 13.72 0.96 6.80
C GLN A 40 14.84 1.43 5.87
N LYS A 41 14.73 2.66 5.38
CA LYS A 41 15.59 3.29 4.37
C LYS A 41 15.49 2.66 2.96
N GLU A 42 14.68 1.62 2.74
CA GLU A 42 14.45 1.05 1.40
C GLU A 42 13.68 2.05 0.52
N ILE A 43 14.14 2.24 -0.73
CA ILE A 43 13.49 3.07 -1.74
C ILE A 43 12.55 2.20 -2.58
N VAL A 44 11.32 2.68 -2.74
CA VAL A 44 10.20 1.94 -3.33
C VAL A 44 9.48 2.83 -4.34
N LYS A 45 9.08 2.26 -5.48
CA LYS A 45 8.18 2.91 -6.43
C LYS A 45 6.75 2.76 -5.93
N ILE A 46 6.00 3.84 -5.93
CA ILE A 46 4.58 3.83 -5.62
C ILE A 46 3.83 3.73 -6.94
N VAL A 47 2.97 2.73 -7.05
CA VAL A 47 2.29 2.38 -8.29
C VAL A 47 0.79 2.22 -8.01
N TYR A 48 -0.01 2.85 -8.83
CA TYR A 48 -1.42 2.61 -8.97
C TYR A 48 -1.68 1.35 -9.83
N GLN A 49 -2.55 0.45 -9.37
CA GLN A 49 -2.94 -0.76 -10.13
C GLN A 49 -1.76 -1.65 -10.58
N PRO A 50 -0.97 -2.24 -9.66
CA PRO A 50 0.28 -2.93 -9.94
C PRO A 50 0.09 -4.21 -10.76
N ARG A 51 -1.13 -4.77 -10.75
CA ARG A 51 -1.50 -6.00 -11.45
C ARG A 51 -2.46 -5.75 -12.62
N GLY A 52 -2.77 -4.49 -12.93
CA GLY A 52 -3.64 -4.10 -14.04
C GLY A 52 -2.86 -3.67 -15.27
N LYS A 53 -3.49 -3.73 -16.45
CA LYS A 53 -2.93 -3.14 -17.69
C LYS A 53 -2.78 -1.61 -17.61
N SER A 54 -3.51 -0.96 -16.70
CA SER A 54 -3.44 0.49 -16.43
C SER A 54 -2.55 0.80 -15.24
N ARG A 55 -1.43 0.09 -15.15
CA ARG A 55 -0.42 0.31 -14.10
C ARG A 55 0.22 1.67 -14.30
N GLU A 56 0.16 2.51 -13.28
CA GLU A 56 0.68 3.87 -13.34
C GLU A 56 1.62 4.14 -12.16
N VAL A 57 2.81 4.64 -12.45
CA VAL A 57 3.80 4.96 -11.41
C VAL A 57 3.55 6.37 -10.92
N LEU A 58 3.21 6.52 -9.64
CA LEU A 58 2.94 7.81 -9.00
C LEU A 58 4.25 8.53 -8.59
N GLY A 59 5.29 7.77 -8.25
CA GLY A 59 6.58 8.33 -7.85
C GLY A 59 7.47 7.34 -7.13
N THR A 60 8.50 7.86 -6.46
CA THR A 60 9.38 7.09 -5.58
C THR A 60 9.35 7.64 -4.17
N ALA A 61 9.34 6.75 -3.19
CA ALA A 61 9.33 7.08 -1.78
C ALA A 61 10.37 6.25 -1.02
N LYS A 62 10.78 6.75 0.14
CA LYS A 62 11.69 6.05 1.07
C LYS A 62 10.92 5.63 2.30
N ILE A 63 11.11 4.39 2.74
CA ILE A 63 10.54 3.91 4.00
C ILE A 63 11.33 4.55 5.14
N ILE A 64 10.66 5.39 5.94
CA ILE A 64 11.28 6.06 7.09
C ILE A 64 10.99 5.33 8.40
N ILE A 65 9.79 4.77 8.55
CA ILE A 65 9.36 4.02 9.73
C ILE A 65 8.74 2.70 9.29
N LYS A 66 8.98 1.65 10.08
CA LYS A 66 8.38 0.32 9.93
C LYS A 66 7.91 -0.13 11.31
N GLN A 67 6.61 -0.40 11.44
CA GLN A 67 6.00 -0.88 12.67
C GLN A 67 5.26 -2.20 12.41
N PRO A 68 5.53 -3.25 13.20
CA PRO A 68 4.73 -4.47 13.16
C PRO A 68 3.33 -4.20 13.72
N LYS A 69 2.31 -4.65 12.99
CA LYS A 69 0.90 -4.54 13.31
C LYS A 69 0.18 -5.87 13.08
N TYR A 70 -0.97 -6.06 13.72
CA TYR A 70 -1.80 -7.26 13.66
C TYR A 70 -3.27 -6.88 13.58
N PHE A 71 -4.13 -7.71 12.98
CA PHE A 71 -5.56 -7.41 12.91
C PHE A 71 -6.34 -7.76 14.18
N PHE A 72 -6.08 -8.93 14.78
CA PHE A 72 -6.93 -9.45 15.87
C PHE A 72 -6.18 -9.68 17.17
N TYR A 73 -4.98 -10.25 17.09
CA TYR A 73 -4.22 -10.67 18.26
C TYR A 73 -2.75 -10.29 18.10
N SER A 74 -2.14 -9.81 19.18
CA SER A 74 -0.69 -9.70 19.25
C SER A 74 -0.16 -10.95 19.96
N PRO A 75 0.77 -11.71 19.35
CA PRO A 75 1.30 -12.97 19.90
C PRO A 75 1.89 -12.86 21.32
N HIS A 76 2.21 -11.65 21.76
CA HIS A 76 2.75 -11.40 23.09
C HIS A 76 1.74 -10.86 24.09
N GLY A 77 0.45 -10.71 23.74
CA GLY A 77 -0.63 -10.26 24.63
C GLY A 77 -0.51 -8.85 25.24
N LEU A 78 0.67 -8.23 25.15
CA LEU A 78 1.07 -7.05 25.93
C LEU A 78 1.02 -5.74 25.16
N PHE A 79 0.75 -5.77 23.84
CA PHE A 79 0.86 -4.58 23.00
C PHE A 79 -0.42 -4.34 22.19
N LYS A 80 -1.49 -3.89 22.86
CA LYS A 80 -2.74 -3.44 22.19
C LYS A 80 -2.48 -2.40 21.10
N GLU A 81 -1.45 -1.57 21.28
CA GLU A 81 -1.00 -0.58 20.29
C GLU A 81 -0.54 -1.20 18.96
N ARG A 82 -0.17 -2.48 18.96
CA ARG A 82 0.20 -3.22 17.75
C ARG A 82 -1.02 -3.76 17.00
N ILE A 83 -2.24 -3.61 17.53
CA ILE A 83 -3.46 -3.96 16.81
C ILE A 83 -3.83 -2.81 15.88
N ILE A 84 -4.24 -3.12 14.65
CA ILE A 84 -4.76 -2.15 13.68
C ILE A 84 -6.14 -1.74 14.17
N ASN A 85 -6.29 -0.48 14.58
CA ASN A 85 -7.59 0.07 14.96
C ASN A 85 -8.29 0.74 13.76
N ASP A 86 -9.56 1.11 13.93
CA ASP A 86 -10.33 1.75 12.86
C ASP A 86 -9.75 3.10 12.43
N ASN A 87 -9.08 3.83 13.32
CA ASN A 87 -8.43 5.09 12.96
C ASN A 87 -7.25 4.87 12.01
N ASP A 88 -6.45 3.82 12.24
CA ASP A 88 -5.38 3.40 11.34
C ASP A 88 -5.94 3.00 9.96
N ALA A 89 -7.06 2.27 9.94
CA ALA A 89 -7.72 1.84 8.70
C ALA A 89 -8.33 3.01 7.92
N LYS A 90 -9.00 3.95 8.62
CA LYS A 90 -9.57 5.17 8.04
C LYS A 90 -8.51 6.06 7.40
N LYS A 91 -7.35 6.22 8.04
CA LYS A 91 -6.20 6.91 7.44
C LYS A 91 -5.69 6.25 6.16
N ASP A 92 -5.88 4.94 6.01
CA ASP A 92 -5.47 4.22 4.80
C ASP A 92 -6.56 4.20 3.71
N GLY A 93 -7.78 4.69 4.01
CA GLY A 93 -8.90 4.82 3.09
C GLY A 93 -10.03 3.79 3.28
N PHE A 94 -10.03 3.04 4.38
CA PHE A 94 -11.07 2.05 4.70
C PHE A 94 -12.07 2.60 5.72
N GLN A 95 -13.32 2.15 5.72
CA GLN A 95 -14.32 2.54 6.71
C GLN A 95 -14.03 1.95 8.09
N SER A 96 -13.42 0.75 8.14
CA SER A 96 -13.06 0.05 9.37
C SER A 96 -11.84 -0.87 9.22
N SER A 97 -11.26 -1.28 10.36
CA SER A 97 -10.21 -2.29 10.43
C SER A 97 -10.67 -3.66 9.90
N HIS A 98 -11.95 -4.00 10.08
CA HIS A 98 -12.54 -5.23 9.53
C HIS A 98 -12.64 -5.20 8.00
N GLU A 99 -13.06 -4.09 7.41
CA GLU A 99 -13.09 -3.92 5.95
C GLU A 99 -11.67 -4.03 5.36
N MET A 100 -10.71 -3.38 6.01
CA MET A 100 -9.30 -3.47 5.64
C MET A 100 -8.79 -4.92 5.71
N TYR A 101 -9.16 -5.68 6.74
CA TYR A 101 -8.86 -7.09 6.87
C TYR A 101 -9.43 -7.90 5.69
N LEU A 102 -10.72 -7.76 5.38
CA LEU A 102 -11.37 -8.46 4.28
C LEU A 102 -10.71 -8.14 2.93
N ALA A 103 -10.35 -6.87 2.70
CA ALA A 103 -9.63 -6.45 1.51
C ALA A 103 -8.24 -7.12 1.42
N MET A 104 -7.50 -7.18 2.53
CA MET A 104 -6.20 -7.85 2.59
C MET A 104 -6.31 -9.36 2.35
N VAL A 105 -7.29 -10.03 2.96
CA VAL A 105 -7.59 -11.45 2.73
C VAL A 105 -7.90 -11.72 1.27
N LYS A 106 -8.72 -10.86 0.64
CA LYS A 106 -9.04 -10.98 -0.79
C LYS A 106 -7.82 -10.81 -1.70
N MET A 107 -6.87 -9.95 -1.34
CA MET A 107 -5.67 -9.69 -2.15
C MET A 107 -4.56 -10.73 -1.96
N HIS A 108 -4.45 -11.30 -0.76
CA HIS A 108 -3.28 -12.07 -0.35
C HIS A 108 -3.59 -13.52 0.08
N GLY A 109 -4.86 -13.86 0.25
CA GLY A 109 -5.32 -15.12 0.82
C GLY A 109 -5.36 -15.08 2.35
N ARG A 110 -6.37 -15.72 2.94
CA ARG A 110 -6.63 -15.73 4.39
C ARG A 110 -5.45 -16.26 5.20
N GLU A 111 -4.83 -17.34 4.74
CA GLU A 111 -3.69 -17.99 5.40
C GLU A 111 -2.52 -17.04 5.68
N ARG A 112 -2.28 -16.07 4.78
CA ARG A 112 -1.20 -15.09 4.95
C ARG A 112 -1.54 -13.98 5.94
N ILE A 113 -2.82 -13.76 6.20
CA ILE A 113 -3.30 -12.69 7.10
C ILE A 113 -3.53 -13.22 8.50
N ASP A 114 -4.18 -14.36 8.64
CA ASP A 114 -4.56 -14.92 9.94
C ASP A 114 -3.41 -15.67 10.61
N GLY A 115 -2.41 -16.13 9.84
CA GLY A 115 -1.38 -17.07 10.33
C GLY A 115 -1.95 -18.43 10.77
N SER A 116 -3.26 -18.63 10.61
CA SER A 116 -4.05 -19.67 11.29
C SER A 116 -3.96 -21.06 10.67
N PHE A 117 -2.90 -21.37 9.91
CA PHE A 117 -2.67 -22.74 9.48
C PHE A 117 -1.50 -23.43 10.18
N LEU A 118 -0.52 -22.71 10.73
CA LEU A 118 0.49 -23.30 11.59
C LEU A 118 1.07 -22.20 12.48
N ILE A 119 1.35 -22.53 13.74
CA ILE A 119 2.17 -21.76 14.70
C ILE A 119 3.60 -21.46 14.11
N THR A 120 3.88 -21.92 12.89
CA THR A 120 5.12 -21.79 12.13
C THR A 120 4.93 -21.26 10.70
N GLY A 121 3.80 -20.65 10.36
CA GLY A 121 3.63 -19.98 9.06
C GLY A 121 4.57 -18.77 8.93
N PRO A 122 5.18 -18.49 7.76
CA PRO A 122 6.27 -17.53 7.61
C PRO A 122 5.91 -16.06 7.91
N TYR A 123 4.64 -15.77 8.20
CA TYR A 123 4.14 -14.40 8.35
C TYR A 123 3.53 -14.10 9.73
N ASP A 124 3.31 -15.08 10.62
CA ASP A 124 2.82 -14.89 12.00
C ASP A 124 1.60 -13.93 12.14
N GLY A 125 0.77 -13.82 11.09
CA GLY A 125 -0.30 -12.81 11.01
C GLY A 125 0.16 -11.34 11.10
N LYS A 126 1.47 -11.08 10.98
CA LYS A 126 2.10 -9.78 11.08
C LYS A 126 2.00 -9.02 9.77
N ILE A 127 1.59 -7.77 9.89
CA ILE A 127 1.54 -6.78 8.82
C ILE A 127 2.47 -5.63 9.19
N ASN A 128 3.17 -5.07 8.20
CA ASN A 128 3.98 -3.89 8.43
C ASN A 128 3.18 -2.64 8.11
N LYS A 129 3.01 -1.77 9.10
CA LYS A 129 2.69 -0.36 8.87
C LYS A 129 3.99 0.35 8.49
N LEU A 130 4.05 0.81 7.25
CA LEU A 130 5.19 1.54 6.70
C LEU A 130 4.82 3.02 6.65
N THR A 131 5.65 3.88 7.23
CA THR A 131 5.60 5.33 6.95
C THR A 131 6.63 5.63 5.89
N LEU A 132 6.20 6.34 4.85
CA LEU A 132 6.99 6.66 3.68
C LEU A 132 7.08 8.16 3.53
N ARG A 133 8.22 8.62 3.02
CA ARG A 133 8.42 10.00 2.58
C ARG A 133 8.66 10.02 1.08
N TRP A 134 7.97 10.89 0.35
CA TRP A 134 8.24 11.09 -1.07
C TRP A 134 9.69 11.54 -1.29
N MET A 135 10.36 10.91 -2.25
CA MET A 135 11.69 11.32 -2.74
C MET A 135 11.54 12.06 -4.07
N THR A 136 10.68 11.53 -4.94
CA THR A 136 10.26 12.17 -6.17
C THR A 136 8.78 11.88 -6.33
N HIS A 137 7.97 12.91 -6.16
CA HIS A 137 6.57 12.84 -6.52
C HIS A 137 6.50 13.09 -8.03
N GLY A 138 5.96 12.16 -8.82
CA GLY A 138 5.58 12.52 -10.18
C GLY A 138 4.59 13.68 -10.07
N ASN A 139 4.64 14.66 -10.96
CA ASN A 139 3.67 15.77 -10.95
C ASN A 139 2.26 15.21 -11.08
N LEU A 140 1.63 14.91 -9.95
CA LEU A 140 0.26 14.43 -9.84
C LEU A 140 -0.65 15.65 -9.94
N LEU A 141 -0.72 16.25 -11.12
CA LEU A 141 -1.93 16.98 -11.47
C LEU A 141 -3.00 15.91 -11.62
N PHE A 142 -4.12 15.98 -10.90
CA PHE A 142 -5.27 15.08 -11.10
C PHE A 142 -6.40 15.89 -11.75
N ASN A 143 -7.12 15.30 -12.71
CA ASN A 143 -8.31 15.92 -13.28
C ASN A 143 -9.46 15.85 -12.28
N HIS A 144 -10.54 16.58 -12.56
CA HIS A 144 -11.78 16.64 -11.78
C HIS A 144 -12.47 15.27 -11.56
N ARG A 145 -11.97 14.18 -12.17
CA ARG A 145 -12.42 12.80 -11.95
C ARG A 145 -11.43 11.97 -11.13
N GLY A 146 -10.45 12.61 -10.50
CA GLY A 146 -9.41 11.95 -9.71
C GLY A 146 -8.42 11.12 -10.54
N ARG A 147 -8.33 11.31 -11.86
CA ARG A 147 -7.30 10.66 -12.68
C ARG A 147 -6.09 11.58 -12.82
N PRO A 148 -4.86 11.09 -12.66
CA PRO A 148 -3.68 11.89 -12.93
C PRO A 148 -3.69 12.41 -14.39
N ILE A 149 -3.58 13.73 -14.54
CA ILE A 149 -3.27 14.48 -15.75
C ILE A 149 -1.83 14.14 -16.08
N GLY A 150 -1.67 13.23 -17.02
CA GLY A 150 -0.49 12.39 -17.17
C GLY A 150 0.85 13.11 -17.21
N THR A 151 1.87 12.42 -16.71
CA THR A 151 3.23 12.55 -17.24
C THR A 151 3.15 12.23 -18.73
N GLY A 152 3.31 13.25 -19.57
CA GLY A 152 3.27 13.12 -21.02
C GLY A 152 4.14 11.95 -21.48
N ARG A 153 3.59 11.11 -22.37
CA ARG A 153 4.43 10.26 -23.21
C ARG A 153 5.39 11.18 -23.96
N PRO A 154 6.69 10.85 -24.10
CA PRO A 154 7.50 11.51 -25.10
C PRO A 154 6.76 11.38 -26.43
N ILE A 155 6.57 12.49 -27.13
CA ILE A 155 5.99 12.52 -28.47
C ILE A 155 6.94 11.72 -29.35
N GLY A 156 6.66 10.43 -29.49
CA GLY A 156 7.40 9.51 -30.33
C GLY A 156 7.25 9.95 -31.77
N GLY A 157 8.40 10.20 -32.39
CA GLY A 157 8.61 10.74 -33.72
C GLY A 157 7.58 10.31 -34.77
N ARG A 158 7.07 11.33 -35.45
CA ARG A 158 6.48 11.31 -36.78
C ARG A 158 7.35 10.43 -37.70
N ARG A 159 6.88 9.23 -38.03
CA ARG A 159 7.41 8.46 -39.16
C ARG A 159 6.89 9.11 -40.43
N ASN A 160 7.73 9.89 -41.10
CA ASN A 160 7.53 10.19 -42.51
C ASN A 160 7.80 8.91 -43.31
N LYS A 161 6.79 8.47 -44.05
CA LYS A 161 6.97 7.76 -45.31
C LYS A 161 6.22 8.56 -46.36
#